data_AF-A0A426TUD0-F1
#
_entry.id   AF-A0A426TUD0-F1
#
_cell.length_a   1.000
_cell.length_b   1.000
_cell.length_c   1.000
_cell.angle_alpha   90.00
_cell.angle_beta   90.00
_cell.angle_gamma   90.00
#
_symmetry.space_group_name_H-M   'P 1'
#
loop_
_entity.id
_entity.type
_entity.pdbx_description
1 polymer ?
#
loop_
_entity_poly.entity_id
_entity_poly.type
_entity_poly.pdbx_seq_one_letter_code
_entity_poly.pdbx_strand_id
1 'polypeptide(L)'
;MTSQEIKLNYEMAEDMRKAFQDGVTKLQETMHEMQSVANLMSDSALKGRAGNAYVEAIRNRLCPSLSKLIDKFQELDGDIAAAVSAMQEADQAAVNQFQSNSV
;
A
#
# COMPACT_ATOMS: atom_id res chain seq x y z
N MET A 1 -34.57 6.57 5.99
CA MET A 1 -33.35 6.04 5.36
C MET A 1 -32.57 5.33 6.45
N THR A 2 -32.40 4.02 6.34
CA THR A 2 -31.69 3.22 7.33
C THR A 2 -30.23 3.64 7.33
N SER A 3 -29.81 4.36 8.38
CA SER A 3 -28.40 4.60 8.68
C SER A 3 -27.74 3.23 8.81
N GLN A 4 -27.06 2.76 7.76
CA GLN A 4 -26.09 1.70 7.94
C GLN A 4 -25.04 2.31 8.85
N GLU A 5 -25.10 1.97 10.14
CA GLU A 5 -24.01 2.25 11.07
C GLU A 5 -22.79 1.52 10.52
N ILE A 6 -21.98 2.22 9.73
CA ILE A 6 -20.65 1.76 9.35
C ILE A 6 -19.84 1.78 10.64
N LYS A 7 -19.88 0.66 11.37
CA LYS A 7 -18.98 0.44 12.49
C LYS A 7 -17.65 -0.01 11.92
N LEU A 8 -16.70 0.91 11.89
CA LEU A 8 -15.34 0.58 11.52
C LEU A 8 -14.75 -0.33 12.61
N ASN A 9 -14.23 -1.49 12.21
CA ASN A 9 -13.41 -2.29 13.10
C ASN A 9 -12.00 -1.68 13.11
N TYR A 10 -11.70 -0.88 14.13
CA TYR A 10 -10.43 -0.17 14.27
C TYR A 10 -9.20 -1.11 14.30
N GLU A 11 -9.33 -2.28 14.95
CA GLU A 11 -8.25 -3.27 15.00
C GLU A 11 -7.97 -3.82 13.60
N MET A 12 -9.02 -4.25 12.88
CA MET A 12 -8.86 -4.77 11.53
C MET A 12 -8.38 -3.70 10.54
N ALA A 13 -8.76 -2.43 10.74
CA ALA A 13 -8.23 -1.31 9.96
C ALA A 13 -6.72 -1.15 10.18
N GLU A 14 -6.25 -1.18 11.43
CA GLU A 14 -4.83 -1.08 11.74
C GLU A 14 -4.02 -2.28 11.21
N ASP A 15 -4.56 -3.49 11.32
CA ASP A 15 -3.95 -4.69 10.75
C ASP A 15 -3.81 -4.59 9.22
N MET A 16 -4.83 -4.07 8.52
CA MET A 16 -4.75 -3.85 7.07
C MET A 16 -3.69 -2.80 6.71
N ARG A 17 -3.63 -1.69 7.45
CA ARG A 17 -2.61 -0.65 7.24
C ARG A 17 -1.20 -1.21 7.41
N LYS A 18 -0.96 -1.96 8.48
CA LYS A 18 0.31 -2.65 8.71
C LYS A 18 0.65 -3.59 7.56
N ALA A 19 -0.32 -4.38 7.08
CA ALA A 19 -0.11 -5.28 5.96
C ALA A 19 0.26 -4.55 4.66
N PHE A 20 -0.33 -3.38 4.38
CA PHE A 20 0.06 -2.55 3.23
C PHE A 20 1.46 -1.99 3.38
N GLN A 21 1.83 -1.47 4.55
CA GLN A 21 3.16 -0.92 4.82
C GLN A 21 4.26 -1.99 4.73
N ASP A 22 4.04 -3.17 5.30
CA ASP A 22 4.92 -4.33 5.18
C ASP A 22 5.02 -4.78 3.71
N GLY A 23 3.89 -4.76 2.99
CA GLY A 23 3.82 -5.07 1.57
C GLY A 23 4.66 -4.11 0.72
N VAL A 24 4.56 -2.80 0.96
CA VAL A 24 5.36 -1.77 0.28
C VAL A 24 6.85 -2.05 0.46
N THR A 25 7.27 -2.33 1.70
CA THR A 25 8.69 -2.60 2.02
C THR A 25 9.20 -3.81 1.22
N LYS A 26 8.48 -4.93 1.25
CA LYS A 26 8.86 -6.16 0.52
C LYS A 26 8.90 -5.95 -1.00
N LEU A 27 7.97 -5.16 -1.55
CA LEU A 27 7.95 -4.86 -2.98
C LEU A 27 9.11 -3.95 -3.40
N GLN A 28 9.49 -2.99 -2.56
CA GLN A 28 10.68 -2.15 -2.78
C GLN A 28 11.97 -2.97 -2.74
N GLU A 29 12.11 -3.88 -1.76
CA GLU A 29 13.23 -4.82 -1.68
C GLU A 29 13.31 -5.71 -2.93
N THR A 30 12.18 -6.31 -3.31
CA THR A 30 12.08 -7.13 -4.53
C THR A 30 12.48 -6.33 -5.77
N MET A 31 12.00 -5.09 -5.90
CA MET A 31 12.35 -4.23 -7.04
C MET A 31 13.86 -3.92 -7.08
N HIS A 32 14.48 -3.67 -5.92
CA HIS A 32 15.92 -3.44 -5.81
C HIS A 32 16.75 -4.67 -6.20
N GLU A 33 16.35 -5.85 -5.72
CA GLU A 33 16.99 -7.13 -6.07
C GLU A 33 16.90 -7.40 -7.57
N MET A 34 15.71 -7.26 -8.16
CA MET A 34 15.50 -7.50 -9.59
C MET A 34 16.32 -6.52 -10.45
N GLN A 35 16.40 -5.25 -10.06
CA GLN A 35 17.26 -4.28 -10.75
C GLN A 35 18.75 -4.66 -10.64
N SER A 36 19.18 -5.18 -9.50
CA SER A 36 20.55 -5.67 -9.30
C SER A 36 20.86 -6.88 -10.19
N VAL A 37 19.94 -7.85 -10.28
CA VAL A 37 20.05 -8.98 -11.22
C VAL A 37 20.11 -8.48 -12.66
N ALA A 38 19.28 -7.52 -13.04
CA ALA A 38 19.31 -6.94 -14.39
C ALA A 38 20.64 -6.26 -14.71
N ASN A 39 21.27 -5.59 -13.72
CA ASN A 39 22.59 -4.99 -13.89
C ASN A 39 23.67 -6.06 -14.07
N LEU A 40 23.70 -7.08 -13.21
CA LEU A 40 24.63 -8.21 -13.34
C LEU A 40 24.50 -8.91 -14.70
N MET A 41 23.26 -9.15 -15.15
CA MET A 41 22.99 -9.76 -16.46
C MET A 41 23.46 -8.87 -17.61
N SER A 42 23.26 -7.55 -17.51
CA SER A 42 23.72 -6.57 -18.51
C SER A 42 25.24 -6.52 -18.62
N ASP A 43 25.95 -6.68 -17.49
CA ASP A 43 27.40 -6.55 -17.43
C ASP A 43 28.15 -7.86 -17.68
N SER A 44 27.49 -9.00 -17.46
CA SER A 44 28.06 -10.35 -17.59
C SER A 44 28.25 -10.83 -19.06
N ALA A 45 28.83 -12.03 -19.20
CA ALA A 45 29.00 -12.72 -20.49
C ALA A 45 27.67 -13.15 -21.15
N LEU A 46 26.52 -13.02 -20.46
CA LEU A 46 25.18 -13.30 -21.01
C LEU A 46 24.65 -12.18 -21.92
N LYS A 47 25.55 -11.40 -22.52
CA LYS A 47 25.28 -10.43 -23.59
C LYS A 47 24.84 -11.16 -24.87
N GLY A 48 23.55 -11.48 -24.93
CA GLY A 48 22.89 -12.12 -26.07
C GLY A 48 21.39 -11.83 -26.05
N ARG A 49 20.65 -12.30 -27.07
CA ARG A 49 19.20 -12.03 -27.21
C ARG A 49 18.41 -12.39 -25.95
N ALA A 50 18.75 -13.50 -25.29
CA ALA A 50 18.08 -13.93 -24.07
C ALA A 50 18.37 -13.02 -22.87
N GLY A 51 19.63 -12.63 -22.65
CA GLY A 51 20.01 -11.70 -21.58
C GLY A 51 19.36 -10.33 -21.77
N ASN A 52 19.36 -9.81 -22.99
CA ASN A 52 18.71 -8.54 -23.31
C ASN A 52 17.19 -8.61 -23.07
N ALA A 53 16.52 -9.68 -23.53
CA ALA A 53 15.09 -9.86 -23.30
C ALA A 53 14.75 -9.97 -21.81
N TYR A 54 15.61 -10.62 -21.01
CA TYR A 54 15.43 -10.73 -19.57
C TYR A 54 15.58 -9.37 -18.87
N VAL A 55 16.64 -8.61 -19.18
CA VAL A 55 16.87 -7.26 -18.66
C VAL A 55 15.71 -6.33 -19.03
N GLU A 56 15.25 -6.40 -20.28
CA GLU A 56 14.10 -5.63 -20.75
C GLU A 56 12.82 -5.98 -19.99
N ALA A 57 12.56 -7.28 -19.78
CA ALA A 57 11.39 -7.73 -19.02
C ALA A 57 11.40 -7.21 -17.57
N ILE A 58 12.56 -7.19 -16.92
CA ILE A 58 12.68 -6.63 -15.57
C ILE A 58 12.42 -5.12 -15.60
N ARG A 59 13.21 -4.38 -16.37
CA ARG A 59 13.22 -2.90 -16.32
C ARG A 59 11.96 -2.27 -16.87
N ASN A 60 11.35 -2.88 -17.89
CA ASN A 60 10.23 -2.26 -18.62
C ASN A 60 8.87 -2.87 -18.27
N ARG A 61 8.82 -4.01 -17.55
CA ARG A 61 7.55 -4.65 -17.19
C ARG A 61 7.44 -4.92 -15.69
N LEU A 62 8.37 -5.68 -15.13
CA LEU A 62 8.27 -6.10 -13.73
C LEU A 62 8.41 -4.91 -12.77
N CYS A 63 9.53 -4.17 -12.79
CA CYS A 63 9.76 -3.05 -11.89
C CYS A 63 8.65 -1.96 -12.01
N PRO A 64 8.20 -1.56 -13.21
CA PRO A 64 7.07 -0.65 -13.34
C PRO A 64 5.75 -1.20 -12.77
N SER A 65 5.51 -2.50 -12.87
CA SER A 65 4.30 -3.12 -12.29
C SER A 65 4.37 -3.17 -10.76
N LEU A 66 5.55 -3.45 -10.20
CA LEU A 66 5.79 -3.40 -8.75
C LEU A 66 5.60 -1.96 -8.23
N SER A 67 6.12 -0.95 -8.94
CA SER A 67 5.91 0.46 -8.59
C SER A 67 4.43 0.81 -8.52
N LYS A 68 3.63 0.42 -9.52
CA LYS A 68 2.19 0.68 -9.51
C LYS A 68 1.47 -0.01 -8.34
N LEU A 69 1.92 -1.20 -7.96
CA LEU A 69 1.35 -1.93 -6.82
C LEU A 69 1.72 -1.25 -5.50
N ILE A 70 2.97 -0.77 -5.36
CA ILE A 70 3.41 0.04 -4.22
C ILE A 70 2.55 1.30 -4.10
N ASP A 71 2.36 2.03 -5.19
CA ASP A 71 1.52 3.24 -5.21
C ASP A 71 0.11 2.91 -4.72
N LYS A 72 -0.44 1.78 -5.17
CA LYS A 72 -1.79 1.36 -4.74
C LYS A 72 -1.86 0.96 -3.27
N PHE A 73 -0.84 0.31 -2.73
CA PHE A 73 -0.79 -0.01 -1.30
C PHE A 73 -0.72 1.25 -0.45
N GLN A 74 0.07 2.24 -0.87
CA GLN A 74 0.16 3.53 -0.17
C GLN A 74 -1.16 4.31 -0.25
N GLU A 75 -1.84 4.30 -1.41
CA GLU A 75 -3.17 4.89 -1.57
C GLU A 75 -4.17 4.25 -0.60
N LEU A 76 -4.24 2.91 -0.56
CA LEU A 76 -5.18 2.20 0.30
C LEU A 76 -4.88 2.35 1.79
N ASP A 77 -3.60 2.41 2.20
CA ASP A 77 -3.23 2.75 3.58
C ASP A 77 -3.73 4.16 3.95
N GLY A 78 -3.55 5.13 3.05
CA GLY A 78 -4.05 6.50 3.21
C GLY A 78 -5.57 6.58 3.34
N ASP A 79 -6.30 5.86 2.48
CA ASP A 79 -7.76 5.81 2.52
C ASP A 79 -8.27 5.23 3.84
N ILE A 80 -7.63 4.17 4.36
CA ILE A 80 -8.00 3.58 5.66
C ILE A 80 -7.69 4.56 6.79
N ALA A 81 -6.52 5.21 6.76
CA ALA A 81 -6.15 6.21 7.77
C ALA A 81 -7.16 7.36 7.82
N ALA A 82 -7.60 7.85 6.66
CA ALA A 82 -8.61 8.90 6.55
C ALA A 82 -9.97 8.43 7.10
N ALA A 83 -10.39 7.20 6.77
CA ALA A 83 -11.62 6.63 7.29
C ALA A 83 -11.60 6.45 8.82
N VAL A 84 -10.47 6.01 9.39
CA VAL A 84 -10.28 5.92 10.85
C VAL A 84 -10.43 7.28 11.51
N SER A 85 -9.74 8.31 10.98
CA SER A 85 -9.81 9.68 11.53
C SER A 85 -11.25 10.22 11.51
N ALA A 86 -11.94 10.09 10.37
CA ALA A 86 -13.30 10.59 10.20
C ALA A 86 -14.29 9.92 11.18
N MET A 87 -14.14 8.61 11.43
CA MET A 87 -14.97 7.88 12.38
C MET A 87 -14.68 8.29 13.83
N GLN A 88 -13.41 8.47 14.20
CA GLN A 88 -13.03 8.94 15.54
C GLN A 88 -13.56 10.35 15.84
N GLU A 89 -13.51 11.25 14.85
CA GLU A 89 -14.08 12.60 14.96
C GLU A 89 -15.61 12.56 15.12
N ALA A 90 -16.29 11.70 14.36
CA ALA A 90 -17.73 11.51 14.47
C ALA A 90 -18.14 10.95 15.84
N ASP A 91 -17.40 9.94 16.36
CA ASP A 91 -17.62 9.36 17.68
C ASP A 91 -17.44 10.42 18.78
N GLN A 92 -16.37 11.23 18.71
CA GLN A 92 -16.12 12.29 19.69
C GLN A 92 -17.19 13.40 19.64
N ALA A 93 -17.65 13.79 18.46
CA ALA A 93 -18.71 14.77 18.29
C ALA A 93 -20.03 14.27 18.90
N ALA A 94 -20.36 12.98 18.69
CA ALA A 94 -21.56 12.36 19.27
C ALA A 94 -21.52 12.33 20.81
N VAL A 95 -20.36 12.01 21.40
CA VAL A 95 -20.16 12.04 22.86
C VAL A 95 -20.38 13.44 23.42
N ASN A 96 -19.79 14.46 22.80
CA ASN A 96 -19.92 15.85 23.25
C ASN A 96 -21.38 16.33 23.19
N GLN A 97 -22.09 15.99 22.10
CA GLN A 97 -23.50 16.35 21.93
C GLN A 97 -24.39 15.68 22.99
N PHE A 98 -24.14 14.40 23.30
CA PHE A 98 -24.87 13.68 24.33
C PHE A 98 -24.65 14.28 25.73
N GLN A 99 -23.41 14.67 26.05
CA GLN A 99 -23.10 15.33 27.32
C GLN A 99 -23.76 16.72 27.43
N SER A 100 -23.81 17.50 26.34
CA SER A 100 -24.44 18.82 26.33
C SER A 100 -25.97 18.79 26.51
N ASN A 101 -26.63 17.71 26.08
CA ASN A 101 -28.09 17.54 26.19
C ASN A 101 -28.53 16.84 27.48
N SER A 102 -27.58 16.40 28.31
CA SER A 102 -27.83 15.70 29.59
C SER A 102 -27.73 16.64 30.80
N VAL A 103 -27.66 17.95 30.57
CA VAL A 103 -27.63 19.05 31.56
C VAL A 103 -28.83 19.97 31.30
#